data_AF-A0A8C3YAK8-F1
#
_entry.id   AF-A0A8C3YAK8-F1
#
_cell.length_a   1.000
_cell.length_b   1.000
_cell.length_c   1.000
_cell.angle_alpha   90.00
_cell.angle_beta   90.00
_cell.angle_gamma   90.00
#
_symmetry.space_group_name_H-M   'P 1'
#
loop_
_entity.id
_entity.type
_entity.pdbx_description
1 polymer ?
#
loop_
_entity_poly.entity_id
_entity_poly.type
_entity_poly.pdbx_seq_one_letter_code
_entity_poly.pdbx_strand_id
1 'polypeptide(L)'
;MESRQDITNQEELWEMKPTQNLEDDNYLNEDSRETSMPKRPRLVHLHQTAHFDEFDCPPELQHRQELFPKWHLPIKIAAIVSSLTFLYTLLREVIHPLVTSHQQYFYKIPILVINKVLPVVSITLLALVYLPGVIAAVVQLRNGTKYKKFPHWLDSWMVTRKQFGLLGFFFAVLHAMYSLSYPMRRSYRYKLLNWAYQQVQQNKENAWIEHDVWRMEIYVSLGTVTLAILALLAVTSIPSVSDSLTWREFHYIQSTLGIVSLLLGTIHALIFAWNKWVDVKQFIWYTPPTFMIAVFLPIVVLICKVILLLPCLRKKILKIRRGWEDVTKVNKTEMSSQL
;
A
#
# COMPACT_ATOMS: atom_id res chain seq x y z
N MET A 1 41.12 20.26 -42.33
CA MET A 1 42.18 20.69 -41.39
C MET A 1 41.87 19.97 -40.10
N GLU A 2 42.42 18.76 -39.97
CA GLU A 2 43.60 18.45 -39.14
C GLU A 2 43.30 18.65 -37.65
N SER A 3 43.71 17.85 -36.67
CA SER A 3 44.41 16.57 -36.49
C SER A 3 44.84 16.62 -35.00
N ARG A 4 44.77 15.51 -34.24
CA ARG A 4 45.61 15.05 -33.08
C ARG A 4 46.28 16.10 -32.15
N GLN A 5 46.53 15.94 -30.83
CA GLN A 5 46.65 14.83 -29.87
C GLN A 5 46.99 15.47 -28.49
N ASP A 6 46.67 14.79 -27.37
CA ASP A 6 47.40 14.70 -26.06
C ASP A 6 46.42 14.01 -25.06
N ILE A 7 46.60 12.81 -24.46
CA ILE A 7 47.69 12.16 -23.69
C ILE A 7 48.00 13.02 -22.43
N THR A 8 47.77 12.69 -21.14
CA THR A 8 48.04 11.52 -20.24
C THR A 8 47.43 11.86 -18.84
N ASN A 9 46.85 11.00 -17.99
CA ASN A 9 47.41 10.02 -17.01
C ASN A 9 46.22 9.36 -16.24
N GLN A 10 46.05 8.02 -16.16
CA GLN A 10 46.44 7.08 -15.05
C GLN A 10 45.79 7.40 -13.68
N GLU A 11 45.13 6.50 -12.90
CA GLU A 11 45.32 5.06 -12.63
C GLU A 11 44.09 4.42 -11.88
N GLU A 12 43.83 3.12 -12.15
CA GLU A 12 43.47 2.01 -11.21
C GLU A 12 42.09 1.96 -10.49
N LEU A 13 41.39 0.85 -10.20
CA LEU A 13 41.57 -0.62 -10.17
C LEU A 13 40.11 -1.19 -10.05
N TRP A 14 39.62 -2.24 -10.71
CA TRP A 14 39.78 -3.67 -10.40
C TRP A 14 39.12 -4.52 -11.50
N GLU A 15 39.90 -5.38 -12.17
CA GLU A 15 39.41 -6.43 -13.08
C GLU A 15 39.29 -7.80 -12.38
N MET A 16 38.36 -8.60 -12.92
CA MET A 16 38.06 -9.99 -12.59
C MET A 16 39.20 -10.96 -12.94
N LYS A 17 39.43 -11.98 -12.10
CA LYS A 17 40.30 -13.13 -12.41
C LYS A 17 39.52 -14.23 -13.15
N PRO A 18 40.08 -14.83 -14.23
CA PRO A 18 39.58 -16.05 -14.84
C PRO A 18 40.34 -17.31 -14.40
N THR A 19 39.70 -18.44 -14.71
CA THR A 19 39.99 -19.87 -14.53
C THR A 19 41.40 -20.31 -14.93
N GLN A 20 41.97 -21.26 -14.17
CA GLN A 20 43.21 -21.96 -14.54
C GLN A 20 43.01 -23.48 -14.42
N ASN A 21 43.02 -24.16 -15.57
CA ASN A 21 43.35 -25.58 -15.71
C ASN A 21 44.87 -25.70 -15.91
N LEU A 22 45.50 -26.70 -15.31
CA LEU A 22 46.84 -27.17 -15.68
C LEU A 22 46.92 -28.66 -15.32
N GLU A 23 47.12 -29.48 -16.35
CA GLU A 23 47.66 -30.84 -16.30
C GLU A 23 49.16 -30.79 -16.01
N ASP A 24 49.68 -31.79 -15.29
CA ASP A 24 50.90 -32.59 -15.57
C ASP A 24 51.53 -33.12 -14.26
N ASP A 25 51.58 -34.45 -14.11
CA ASP A 25 52.82 -35.25 -14.25
C ASP A 25 52.77 -36.61 -13.55
N ASN A 26 53.22 -37.61 -14.32
CA ASN A 26 53.38 -39.03 -13.99
C ASN A 26 54.54 -39.30 -13.02
N TYR A 27 54.37 -40.25 -12.08
CA TYR A 27 55.45 -41.13 -11.63
C TYR A 27 54.94 -42.56 -11.32
N LEU A 28 55.62 -43.53 -11.94
CA LEU A 28 55.50 -44.99 -11.79
C LEU A 28 56.16 -45.50 -10.49
N ASN A 29 55.59 -46.51 -9.83
CA ASN A 29 56.25 -47.82 -9.62
C ASN A 29 55.36 -48.88 -8.94
N GLU A 30 55.61 -50.13 -9.34
CA GLU A 30 54.99 -51.40 -8.93
C GLU A 30 55.10 -51.74 -7.42
N ASP A 31 54.13 -52.51 -6.89
CA ASP A 31 54.40 -53.86 -6.36
C ASP A 31 53.09 -54.68 -6.24
N SER A 32 53.22 -55.97 -6.00
CA SER A 32 52.46 -57.08 -6.57
C SER A 32 51.67 -57.92 -5.56
N ARG A 33 50.69 -58.70 -6.08
CA ARG A 33 50.13 -60.01 -5.63
C ARG A 33 48.61 -60.10 -5.33
N GLU A 34 47.98 -61.01 -6.11
CA GLU A 34 47.02 -62.10 -5.76
C GLU A 34 45.93 -61.81 -4.68
N THR A 35 44.63 -62.10 -4.79
CA THR A 35 43.90 -63.22 -5.42
C THR A 35 42.37 -63.03 -5.22
N SER A 36 41.55 -63.72 -6.03
CA SER A 36 40.13 -64.11 -5.82
C SER A 36 38.97 -63.15 -6.20
N MET A 37 38.15 -63.64 -7.14
CA MET A 37 36.93 -63.08 -7.78
C MET A 37 35.66 -63.18 -6.88
N PRO A 38 34.42 -62.69 -7.21
CA PRO A 38 33.87 -62.30 -8.53
C PRO A 38 32.84 -61.13 -8.59
N LYS A 39 32.38 -60.85 -9.83
CA LYS A 39 31.14 -60.14 -10.24
C LYS A 39 31.08 -58.61 -10.08
N ARG A 40 31.50 -57.94 -11.15
CA ARG A 40 31.11 -56.57 -11.53
C ARG A 40 29.59 -56.54 -11.84
N PRO A 41 28.76 -55.75 -11.13
CA PRO A 41 27.43 -55.41 -11.62
C PRO A 41 27.57 -54.45 -12.80
N ARG A 42 26.76 -54.70 -13.84
CA ARG A 42 26.61 -53.84 -15.02
C ARG A 42 26.50 -52.36 -14.61
N LEU A 43 27.33 -51.56 -15.27
CA LEU A 43 27.08 -50.16 -15.53
C LEU A 43 25.70 -50.04 -16.21
N VAL A 44 24.65 -49.80 -15.43
CA VAL A 44 23.44 -49.16 -15.97
C VAL A 44 23.74 -47.68 -15.89
N HIS A 45 24.12 -47.15 -17.05
CA HIS A 45 23.92 -45.74 -17.35
C HIS A 45 22.45 -45.40 -17.06
N LEU A 46 22.18 -44.92 -15.85
CA LEU A 46 21.08 -44.01 -15.63
C LEU A 46 21.73 -42.69 -15.23
N HIS A 47 22.30 -42.04 -16.24
CA HIS A 47 22.40 -40.58 -16.21
C HIS A 47 20.97 -40.07 -16.34
N GLN A 48 20.17 -40.27 -15.28
CA GLN A 48 19.03 -39.43 -15.05
C GLN A 48 19.66 -38.15 -14.53
N THR A 49 20.04 -37.30 -15.47
CA THR A 49 20.09 -35.87 -15.28
C THR A 49 18.74 -35.52 -14.65
N ALA A 50 18.70 -35.53 -13.32
CA ALA A 50 17.70 -34.80 -12.57
C ALA A 50 17.95 -33.37 -12.99
N HIS A 51 17.18 -32.95 -14.00
CA HIS A 51 16.97 -31.57 -14.34
C HIS A 51 16.32 -30.99 -13.09
N PHE A 52 17.15 -30.61 -12.10
CA PHE A 52 16.70 -29.74 -11.03
C PHE A 52 16.31 -28.47 -11.76
N ASP A 53 15.00 -28.28 -11.94
CA ASP A 53 14.53 -26.98 -12.36
C ASP A 53 15.00 -26.00 -11.28
N GLU A 54 15.49 -24.84 -11.68
CA GLU A 54 15.92 -23.75 -10.77
C GLU A 54 14.77 -23.29 -9.84
N PHE A 55 13.58 -23.85 -10.03
CA PHE A 55 12.34 -23.64 -9.28
C PHE A 55 11.94 -24.82 -8.37
N ASP A 56 12.69 -25.92 -8.33
CA ASP A 56 12.38 -27.05 -7.45
C ASP A 56 12.67 -26.71 -5.99
N CYS A 57 11.63 -26.82 -5.16
CA CYS A 57 11.75 -26.55 -3.74
C CYS A 57 12.54 -27.67 -3.05
N PRO A 58 13.59 -27.35 -2.26
CA PRO A 58 14.33 -28.36 -1.53
C PRO A 58 13.40 -29.22 -0.65
N PRO A 59 13.56 -30.55 -0.63
CA PRO A 59 12.67 -31.46 0.11
C PRO A 59 12.62 -31.17 1.62
N GLU A 60 13.63 -30.50 2.17
CA GLU A 60 13.69 -30.03 3.56
C GLU A 60 12.71 -28.87 3.87
N LEU A 61 12.33 -28.08 2.85
CA LEU A 61 11.41 -26.94 2.96
C LEU A 61 9.95 -27.32 2.68
N GLN A 62 9.70 -28.57 2.27
CA GLN A 62 8.40 -29.02 1.77
C GLN A 62 7.34 -29.19 2.87
N HIS A 63 7.74 -29.31 4.15
CA HIS A 63 6.82 -29.73 5.22
C HIS A 63 6.06 -28.61 5.94
N ARG A 64 6.23 -27.31 5.57
CA ARG A 64 5.55 -26.21 6.30
C ARG A 64 5.43 -24.86 5.59
N GLN A 65 5.24 -24.84 4.27
CA GLN A 65 5.11 -23.56 3.56
C GLN A 65 3.67 -23.02 3.61
N GLU A 66 3.41 -22.14 4.57
CA GLU A 66 2.24 -21.27 4.52
C GLU A 66 2.44 -20.18 3.46
N LEU A 67 1.55 -20.10 2.47
CA LEU A 67 1.62 -19.12 1.39
C LEU A 67 1.11 -17.75 1.85
N PHE A 68 2.01 -16.80 2.07
CA PHE A 68 1.72 -15.41 2.48
C PHE A 68 0.78 -15.27 3.71
N PRO A 69 1.10 -15.89 4.87
CA PRO A 69 0.20 -15.95 6.02
C PRO A 69 -0.22 -14.57 6.54
N LYS A 70 0.70 -13.58 6.52
CA LYS A 70 0.42 -12.20 6.97
C LYS A 70 -0.42 -11.37 5.98
N TRP A 71 -0.63 -11.86 4.76
CA TRP A 71 -1.36 -11.13 3.71
C TRP A 71 -2.81 -11.57 3.53
N HIS A 72 -3.19 -12.75 4.04
CA HIS A 72 -4.57 -13.24 3.89
C HIS A 72 -5.62 -12.26 4.38
N LEU A 73 -5.45 -11.71 5.59
CA LEU A 73 -6.41 -10.75 6.16
C LEU A 73 -6.44 -9.43 5.35
N PRO A 74 -5.30 -8.74 5.11
CA PRO A 74 -5.28 -7.53 4.29
C PRO A 74 -5.88 -7.71 2.89
N ILE A 75 -5.57 -8.80 2.20
CA ILE A 75 -6.10 -9.07 0.85
C ILE A 75 -7.61 -9.32 0.89
N LYS A 76 -8.11 -10.12 1.85
CA LYS A 76 -9.55 -10.35 2.02
C LYS A 76 -10.30 -9.04 2.28
N ILE A 77 -9.80 -8.20 3.18
CA ILE A 77 -10.39 -6.89 3.47
C ILE A 77 -10.36 -5.99 2.23
N ALA A 78 -9.23 -5.91 1.53
CA ALA A 78 -9.12 -5.11 0.31
C ALA A 78 -10.09 -5.60 -0.78
N ALA A 79 -10.23 -6.92 -0.97
CA ALA A 79 -11.16 -7.50 -1.93
C ALA A 79 -12.63 -7.21 -1.59
N ILE A 80 -13.01 -7.34 -0.32
CA ILE A 80 -14.37 -7.03 0.16
C ILE A 80 -14.68 -5.55 -0.06
N VAL A 81 -13.80 -4.64 0.39
CA VAL A 81 -13.99 -3.19 0.22
C VAL A 81 -14.04 -2.81 -1.26
N SER A 82 -13.18 -3.40 -2.10
CA SER A 82 -13.17 -3.17 -3.55
C SER A 82 -14.47 -3.63 -4.20
N SER A 83 -14.91 -4.85 -3.90
CA SER A 83 -16.14 -5.43 -4.48
C SER A 83 -17.37 -4.62 -4.09
N LEU A 84 -17.53 -4.30 -2.79
CA LEU A 84 -18.65 -3.51 -2.30
C LEU A 84 -18.67 -2.11 -2.92
N THR A 85 -17.52 -1.44 -2.97
CA THR A 85 -17.40 -0.10 -3.57
C THR A 85 -17.65 -0.14 -5.08
N PHE A 86 -17.20 -1.19 -5.77
CA PHE A 86 -17.44 -1.40 -7.19
C PHE A 86 -18.93 -1.55 -7.48
N LEU A 87 -19.61 -2.47 -6.78
CA LEU A 87 -21.06 -2.67 -6.93
C LEU A 87 -21.83 -1.38 -6.63
N TYR A 88 -21.46 -0.68 -5.56
CA TYR A 88 -22.06 0.60 -5.18
C TYR A 88 -21.89 1.67 -6.27
N THR A 89 -20.68 1.80 -6.81
CA THR A 89 -20.38 2.80 -7.84
C THR A 89 -21.02 2.43 -9.18
N LEU A 90 -21.02 1.15 -9.54
CA LEU A 90 -21.67 0.63 -10.74
C LEU A 90 -23.18 0.91 -10.72
N LEU A 91 -23.83 0.67 -9.57
CA LEU A 91 -25.24 0.97 -9.36
C LEU A 91 -25.53 2.45 -9.63
N ARG A 92 -24.73 3.35 -9.07
CA ARG A 92 -24.94 4.81 -9.18
C ARG A 92 -24.60 5.38 -10.56
N GLU A 93 -23.52 4.93 -11.18
CA GLU A 93 -22.98 5.55 -12.41
C GLU A 93 -23.49 4.95 -13.71
N VAL A 94 -23.94 3.68 -13.66
CA VAL A 94 -24.33 2.90 -14.84
C VAL A 94 -25.78 2.42 -14.73
N ILE A 95 -26.14 1.73 -13.64
CA ILE A 95 -27.49 1.14 -13.51
C ILE A 95 -28.56 2.22 -13.33
N HIS A 96 -28.34 3.21 -12.46
CA HIS A 96 -29.34 4.27 -12.25
C HIS A 96 -29.68 5.04 -13.54
N PRO A 97 -28.72 5.57 -14.32
CA PRO A 97 -29.04 6.21 -15.60
C PRO A 97 -29.69 5.28 -16.63
N LEU A 98 -29.33 3.98 -16.61
CA LEU A 98 -29.92 2.98 -17.50
C LEU A 98 -31.41 2.75 -17.17
N VAL A 99 -31.76 2.72 -15.89
CA VAL A 99 -33.14 2.50 -15.42
C VAL A 99 -33.98 3.78 -15.56
N THR A 100 -33.46 4.93 -15.13
CA THR A 100 -34.25 6.17 -15.04
C THR A 100 -34.35 6.92 -16.37
N SER A 101 -33.32 6.86 -17.21
CA SER A 101 -33.23 7.68 -18.44
C SER A 101 -32.91 6.85 -19.69
N HIS A 102 -32.88 5.51 -19.59
CA HIS A 102 -32.52 4.59 -20.68
C HIS A 102 -31.19 4.90 -21.39
N GLN A 103 -30.27 5.58 -20.69
CA GLN A 103 -28.97 5.95 -21.24
C GLN A 103 -27.92 4.89 -20.94
N GLN A 104 -27.24 4.42 -21.99
CA GLN A 104 -26.20 3.40 -21.89
C GLN A 104 -24.83 4.04 -21.60
N TYR A 105 -24.33 3.85 -20.37
CA TYR A 105 -23.03 4.37 -19.92
C TYR A 105 -21.99 3.27 -19.60
N PHE A 106 -22.09 2.10 -20.22
CA PHE A 106 -21.19 0.96 -19.97
C PHE A 106 -19.71 1.28 -20.20
N TYR A 107 -19.37 2.20 -21.11
CA TYR A 107 -17.99 2.64 -21.34
C TYR A 107 -17.35 3.30 -20.10
N LYS A 108 -18.15 3.71 -19.09
CA LYS A 108 -17.63 4.25 -17.84
C LYS A 108 -16.98 3.15 -16.97
N ILE A 109 -17.35 1.88 -17.14
CA ILE A 109 -16.92 0.78 -16.26
C ILE A 109 -15.39 0.65 -16.21
N PRO A 110 -14.66 0.53 -17.34
CA PRO A 110 -13.24 0.17 -17.28
C PRO A 110 -12.34 1.20 -16.60
N ILE A 111 -12.66 2.50 -16.72
CA ILE A 111 -11.80 3.58 -16.19
C ILE A 111 -12.52 4.43 -15.15
N LEU A 112 -13.72 4.95 -15.43
CA LEU A 112 -14.37 5.92 -14.53
C LEU A 112 -14.90 5.25 -13.25
N VAL A 113 -15.44 4.04 -13.35
CA VAL A 113 -15.89 3.28 -12.16
C VAL A 113 -14.69 2.80 -11.37
N ILE A 114 -13.71 2.16 -12.04
CA ILE A 114 -12.48 1.69 -11.36
C ILE A 114 -11.74 2.84 -10.67
N ASN A 115 -11.58 4.00 -11.32
CA ASN A 115 -10.89 5.14 -10.71
C ASN A 115 -11.69 5.83 -9.58
N LYS A 116 -12.93 5.41 -9.31
CA LYS A 116 -13.66 5.76 -8.07
C LYS A 116 -13.47 4.71 -6.98
N VAL A 117 -13.24 3.44 -7.33
CA VAL A 117 -13.00 2.35 -6.38
C VAL A 117 -11.59 2.41 -5.80
N LEU A 118 -10.58 2.54 -6.64
CA LEU A 118 -9.16 2.55 -6.25
C LEU A 118 -8.84 3.54 -5.11
N PRO A 119 -9.22 4.84 -5.18
CA PRO A 119 -8.92 5.79 -4.12
C PRO A 119 -9.67 5.49 -2.81
N VAL A 120 -10.92 4.98 -2.90
CA VAL A 120 -11.71 4.59 -1.71
C VAL A 120 -11.03 3.45 -0.99
N VAL A 121 -10.60 2.42 -1.72
CA VAL A 121 -9.88 1.28 -1.15
C VAL A 121 -8.57 1.77 -0.54
N SER A 122 -7.77 2.55 -1.28
CA SER A 122 -6.48 3.07 -0.79
C SER A 122 -6.61 3.83 0.53
N ILE A 123 -7.48 4.84 0.59
CA ILE A 123 -7.63 5.69 1.78
C ILE A 123 -8.24 4.92 2.95
N THR A 124 -9.12 3.96 2.68
CA THR A 124 -9.69 3.07 3.71
C THR A 124 -8.62 2.17 4.32
N LEU A 125 -7.81 1.50 3.49
CA LEU A 125 -6.71 0.67 3.98
C LEU A 125 -5.69 1.50 4.76
N LEU A 126 -5.36 2.71 4.30
CA LEU A 126 -4.49 3.64 5.03
C LEU A 126 -5.08 4.02 6.39
N ALA A 127 -6.38 4.29 6.47
CA ALA A 127 -7.05 4.55 7.76
C ALA A 127 -7.00 3.32 8.69
N LEU A 128 -7.14 2.10 8.15
CA LEU A 128 -7.02 0.85 8.90
C LEU A 128 -5.60 0.56 9.41
N VAL A 129 -4.56 1.22 8.87
CA VAL A 129 -3.19 1.18 9.44
C VAL A 129 -3.15 1.90 10.79
N TYR A 130 -3.79 3.06 10.91
CA TYR A 130 -3.67 3.93 12.07
C TYR A 130 -4.77 3.74 13.12
N LEU A 131 -5.95 3.25 12.71
CA LEU A 131 -7.07 2.94 13.60
C LEU A 131 -6.73 2.01 14.78
N PRO A 132 -6.02 0.86 14.61
CA PRO A 132 -5.72 -0.01 15.75
C PRO A 132 -4.79 0.68 16.76
N GLY A 133 -3.93 1.61 16.32
CA GLY A 133 -3.11 2.40 17.22
C GLY A 133 -3.92 3.40 18.08
N VAL A 134 -5.02 3.92 17.53
CA VAL A 134 -5.99 4.75 18.27
C VAL A 134 -6.74 3.88 19.28
N ILE A 135 -7.26 2.73 18.86
CA ILE A 135 -7.98 1.79 19.74
C ILE A 135 -7.07 1.33 20.88
N ALA A 136 -5.82 0.95 20.58
CA ALA A 136 -4.85 0.53 21.58
C ALA A 136 -4.58 1.63 22.64
N ALA A 137 -4.50 2.89 22.23
CA ALA A 137 -4.33 4.01 23.17
C ALA A 137 -5.56 4.20 24.07
N VAL A 138 -6.77 4.05 23.52
CA VAL A 138 -8.02 4.11 24.31
C VAL A 138 -8.10 2.94 25.30
N VAL A 139 -7.75 1.72 24.87
CA VAL A 139 -7.70 0.53 25.75
C VAL A 139 -6.67 0.72 26.87
N GLN A 140 -5.48 1.26 26.56
CA GLN A 140 -4.46 1.59 27.58
C GLN A 140 -4.99 2.61 28.59
N LEU A 141 -5.69 3.66 28.15
CA LEU A 141 -6.30 4.65 29.02
C LEU A 141 -7.44 4.10 29.88
N ARG A 142 -8.23 3.17 29.32
CA ARG A 142 -9.32 2.47 30.02
C ARG A 142 -8.76 1.58 31.12
N ASN A 143 -7.75 0.77 30.81
CA ASN A 143 -7.15 -0.18 31.73
C ASN A 143 -6.23 0.52 32.76
N GLY A 144 -5.65 1.66 32.41
CA GLY A 144 -4.74 2.39 33.29
C GLY A 144 -3.36 1.77 33.44
N THR A 145 -3.03 0.74 32.66
CA THR A 145 -1.74 0.03 32.67
C THR A 145 -1.35 -0.41 31.25
N LYS A 146 -0.05 -0.58 31.01
CA LYS A 146 0.49 -1.16 29.76
C LYS A 146 0.71 -2.67 29.83
N TYR A 147 0.68 -3.25 31.03
CA TYR A 147 1.06 -4.66 31.25
C TYR A 147 -0.09 -5.64 30.93
N LYS A 148 -1.32 -5.14 30.81
CA LYS A 148 -2.45 -5.93 30.33
C LYS A 148 -2.34 -6.19 28.83
N LYS A 149 -2.34 -7.47 28.44
CA LYS A 149 -2.31 -7.90 27.04
C LYS A 149 -3.51 -7.36 26.28
N PHE A 150 -3.30 -7.03 25.00
CA PHE A 150 -4.38 -6.68 24.09
C PHE A 150 -5.21 -7.93 23.76
N PRO A 151 -6.51 -7.77 23.45
CA PRO A 151 -7.30 -8.89 22.94
C PRO A 151 -6.69 -9.40 21.63
N HIS A 152 -6.79 -10.71 21.39
CA HIS A 152 -6.12 -11.39 20.27
C HIS A 152 -6.40 -10.76 18.90
N TRP A 153 -7.62 -10.30 18.66
CA TRP A 153 -8.00 -9.65 17.40
C TRP A 153 -7.24 -8.33 17.15
N LEU A 154 -6.99 -7.54 18.20
CA LEU A 154 -6.30 -6.26 18.09
C LEU A 154 -4.81 -6.48 17.88
N ASP A 155 -4.23 -7.47 18.56
CA ASP A 155 -2.83 -7.83 18.40
C ASP A 155 -2.53 -8.35 16.99
N SER A 156 -3.38 -9.27 16.50
CA SER A 156 -3.32 -9.77 15.11
C SER A 156 -3.40 -8.62 14.09
N TRP A 157 -4.29 -7.65 14.32
CA TRP A 157 -4.41 -6.48 13.46
C TRP A 157 -3.17 -5.57 13.54
N MET A 158 -2.62 -5.34 14.73
CA MET A 158 -1.42 -4.51 14.91
C MET A 158 -0.20 -5.04 14.14
N VAL A 159 -0.08 -6.36 13.99
CA VAL A 159 1.01 -7.03 13.24
C VAL A 159 0.83 -6.91 11.72
N THR A 160 -0.40 -6.78 11.22
CA THR A 160 -0.71 -6.72 9.77
C THR A 160 -0.69 -5.30 9.20
N ARG A 161 -0.39 -4.28 10.02
CA ARG A 161 -0.37 -2.86 9.61
C ARG A 161 0.56 -2.58 8.43
N LYS A 162 1.71 -3.25 8.35
CA LYS A 162 2.66 -3.12 7.23
C LYS A 162 1.99 -3.51 5.90
N GLN A 163 1.31 -4.64 5.88
CA GLN A 163 0.64 -5.17 4.68
C GLN A 163 -0.53 -4.28 4.26
N PHE A 164 -1.30 -3.74 5.21
CA PHE A 164 -2.33 -2.73 4.93
C PHE A 164 -1.75 -1.48 4.29
N GLY A 165 -0.63 -0.97 4.81
CA GLY A 165 0.05 0.20 4.26
C GLY A 165 0.56 -0.02 2.84
N LEU A 166 1.16 -1.18 2.58
CA LEU A 166 1.66 -1.55 1.24
C LEU A 166 0.53 -1.72 0.22
N LEU A 167 -0.57 -2.40 0.58
CA LEU A 167 -1.75 -2.48 -0.29
C LEU A 167 -2.35 -1.10 -0.53
N GLY A 168 -2.48 -0.28 0.53
CA GLY A 168 -2.96 1.09 0.42
C GLY A 168 -2.16 1.91 -0.59
N PHE A 169 -0.82 1.82 -0.53
CA PHE A 169 0.10 2.45 -1.47
C PHE A 169 -0.08 1.90 -2.89
N PHE A 170 -0.16 0.59 -3.08
CA PHE A 170 -0.39 -0.03 -4.39
C PHE A 170 -1.66 0.52 -5.07
N PHE A 171 -2.79 0.57 -4.33
CA PHE A 171 -4.03 1.15 -4.84
C PHE A 171 -3.91 2.66 -5.12
N ALA A 172 -3.10 3.40 -4.34
CA ALA A 172 -2.84 4.82 -4.57
C ALA A 172 -2.09 5.05 -5.90
N VAL A 173 -1.08 4.23 -6.19
CA VAL A 173 -0.32 4.30 -7.45
C VAL A 173 -1.23 3.96 -8.63
N LEU A 174 -2.05 2.90 -8.53
CA LEU A 174 -3.05 2.60 -9.56
C LEU A 174 -4.00 3.79 -9.78
N HIS A 175 -4.53 4.39 -8.70
CA HIS A 175 -5.38 5.56 -8.79
C HIS A 175 -4.69 6.74 -9.49
N ALA A 176 -3.42 6.99 -9.18
CA ALA A 176 -2.63 8.04 -9.82
C ALA A 176 -2.49 7.79 -11.33
N MET A 177 -2.11 6.57 -11.75
CA MET A 177 -1.99 6.21 -13.16
C MET A 177 -3.32 6.36 -13.90
N TYR A 178 -4.42 5.86 -13.32
CA TYR A 178 -5.75 5.99 -13.91
C TYR A 178 -6.16 7.47 -14.04
N SER A 179 -5.87 8.29 -13.03
CA SER A 179 -6.19 9.72 -13.05
C SER A 179 -5.37 10.48 -14.10
N LEU A 180 -4.07 10.21 -14.22
CA LEU A 180 -3.20 10.80 -15.23
C LEU A 180 -3.59 10.39 -16.67
N SER A 181 -4.21 9.21 -16.84
CA SER A 181 -4.71 8.76 -18.14
C SER A 181 -5.99 9.45 -18.61
N TYR A 182 -6.64 10.29 -17.79
CA TYR A 182 -7.92 10.94 -18.11
C TYR A 182 -7.94 11.67 -19.46
N PRO A 183 -6.98 12.57 -19.77
CA PRO A 183 -6.96 13.32 -21.03
C PRO A 183 -6.63 12.44 -22.25
N MET A 184 -5.98 11.30 -22.07
CA MET A 184 -5.61 10.39 -23.17
C MET A 184 -6.81 9.63 -23.75
N ARG A 185 -7.94 9.61 -23.05
CA ARG A 185 -9.13 8.83 -23.46
C ARG A 185 -9.88 9.50 -24.60
N ARG A 186 -10.28 8.69 -25.59
CA ARG A 186 -11.17 9.11 -26.69
C ARG A 186 -12.48 9.74 -26.20
N SER A 187 -13.06 9.20 -25.13
CA SER A 187 -14.29 9.76 -24.54
C SER A 187 -14.12 11.19 -24.03
N TYR A 188 -12.95 11.53 -23.48
CA TYR A 188 -12.66 12.89 -23.02
C TYR A 188 -12.45 13.83 -24.21
N ARG A 189 -11.71 13.38 -25.23
CA ARG A 189 -11.51 14.11 -26.49
C ARG A 189 -12.85 14.48 -27.15
N TYR A 190 -13.79 13.55 -27.27
CA TYR A 190 -15.10 13.85 -27.86
C TYR A 190 -15.91 14.83 -26.99
N LYS A 191 -15.85 14.73 -25.66
CA LYS A 191 -16.49 15.71 -24.77
C LYS A 191 -15.91 17.11 -24.93
N LEU A 192 -14.59 17.22 -25.01
CA LEU A 192 -13.89 18.50 -25.22
C LEU A 192 -14.31 19.15 -26.53
N LEU A 193 -14.37 18.38 -27.62
CA LEU A 193 -14.85 18.87 -28.93
C LEU A 193 -16.31 19.34 -28.87
N ASN A 194 -17.19 18.58 -28.22
CA ASN A 194 -18.59 18.97 -28.07
C ASN A 194 -18.73 20.25 -27.23
N TRP A 195 -17.96 20.40 -26.15
CA TRP A 195 -17.96 21.62 -25.33
C TRP A 195 -17.45 22.83 -26.11
N ALA A 196 -16.37 22.68 -26.89
CA ALA A 196 -15.85 23.76 -27.73
C ALA A 196 -16.87 24.18 -28.80
N TYR A 197 -17.51 23.21 -29.46
CA TYR A 197 -18.57 23.48 -30.44
C TYR A 197 -19.75 24.22 -29.81
N GLN A 198 -20.23 23.77 -28.65
CA GLN A 198 -21.33 24.42 -27.91
C GLN A 198 -20.98 25.83 -27.44
N GLN A 199 -19.73 26.06 -27.02
CA GLN A 199 -19.26 27.37 -26.60
C GLN A 199 -19.30 28.38 -27.76
N VAL A 200 -18.82 27.97 -28.94
CA VAL A 200 -18.87 28.80 -30.16
C VAL A 200 -20.32 29.07 -30.55
N GLN A 201 -21.19 28.06 -30.50
CA GLN A 201 -22.61 28.23 -30.81
C GLN A 201 -23.32 29.22 -29.87
N GLN A 202 -22.84 29.34 -28.62
CA GLN A 202 -23.35 30.28 -27.62
C GLN A 202 -22.67 31.65 -27.66
N ASN A 203 -21.76 31.91 -28.60
CA ASN A 203 -20.95 33.14 -28.70
C ASN A 203 -20.24 33.50 -27.37
N LYS A 204 -19.81 32.49 -26.59
CA LYS A 204 -19.13 32.70 -25.32
C LYS A 204 -17.62 32.75 -25.53
N GLU A 205 -17.04 33.94 -25.45
CA GLU A 205 -15.60 34.16 -25.70
C GLU A 205 -14.72 33.48 -24.64
N ASN A 206 -15.00 33.70 -23.35
CA ASN A 206 -14.19 33.17 -22.25
C ASN A 206 -14.93 32.09 -21.46
N ALA A 207 -14.40 30.87 -21.44
CA ALA A 207 -14.92 29.75 -20.66
C ALA A 207 -14.27 29.58 -19.28
N TRP A 208 -13.36 30.47 -18.88
CA TRP A 208 -12.67 30.43 -17.60
C TRP A 208 -13.62 30.53 -16.41
N ILE A 209 -13.43 29.65 -15.43
CA ILE A 209 -14.18 29.63 -14.17
C ILE A 209 -13.17 29.55 -13.02
N GLU A 210 -12.86 30.71 -12.43
CA GLU A 210 -11.81 30.90 -11.44
C GLU A 210 -11.85 29.87 -10.29
N HIS A 211 -13.00 29.72 -9.63
CA HIS A 211 -13.12 28.83 -8.48
C HIS A 211 -12.95 27.34 -8.84
N ASP A 212 -13.29 26.93 -10.06
CA ASP A 212 -13.13 25.54 -10.51
C ASP A 212 -11.66 25.23 -10.81
N VAL A 213 -10.93 26.22 -11.34
CA VAL A 213 -9.47 26.15 -11.53
C VAL A 213 -8.78 26.01 -10.17
N TRP A 214 -9.06 26.91 -9.21
CA TRP A 214 -8.49 26.81 -7.86
C TRP A 214 -8.75 25.45 -7.21
N ARG A 215 -9.98 24.94 -7.32
CA ARG A 215 -10.34 23.62 -6.83
C ARG A 215 -9.42 22.56 -7.42
N MET A 216 -9.30 22.51 -8.76
CA MET A 216 -8.47 21.55 -9.48
C MET A 216 -7.00 21.60 -9.06
N GLU A 217 -6.39 22.78 -9.07
CA GLU A 217 -4.97 22.96 -8.76
C GLU A 217 -4.63 22.52 -7.33
N ILE A 218 -5.47 22.89 -6.35
CA ILE A 218 -5.24 22.56 -4.94
C ILE A 218 -5.32 21.05 -4.71
N TYR A 219 -6.42 20.39 -5.10
CA TYR A 219 -6.56 18.98 -4.75
C TYR A 219 -5.57 18.12 -5.53
N VAL A 220 -5.23 18.45 -6.78
CA VAL A 220 -4.23 17.70 -7.55
C VAL A 220 -2.85 17.80 -6.87
N SER A 221 -2.43 19.01 -6.48
CA SER A 221 -1.17 19.22 -5.75
C SER A 221 -1.12 18.42 -4.44
N LEU A 222 -2.18 18.47 -3.62
CA LEU A 222 -2.28 17.71 -2.38
C LEU A 222 -2.21 16.19 -2.61
N GLY A 223 -2.85 15.70 -3.68
CA GLY A 223 -2.79 14.29 -4.07
C GLY A 223 -1.36 13.84 -4.41
N THR A 224 -0.63 14.67 -5.16
CA THR A 224 0.77 14.41 -5.53
C THR A 224 1.69 14.35 -4.31
N VAL A 225 1.60 15.34 -3.40
CA VAL A 225 2.38 15.35 -2.16
C VAL A 225 2.04 14.16 -1.27
N THR A 226 0.75 13.80 -1.17
CA THR A 226 0.30 12.62 -0.42
C THR A 226 0.94 11.35 -0.97
N LEU A 227 0.92 11.16 -2.31
CA LEU A 227 1.52 10.00 -2.96
C LEU A 227 3.03 9.93 -2.74
N ALA A 228 3.73 11.07 -2.79
CA ALA A 228 5.16 11.14 -2.51
C ALA A 228 5.49 10.69 -1.08
N ILE A 229 4.70 11.12 -0.08
CA ILE A 229 4.88 10.67 1.30
C ILE A 229 4.58 9.17 1.43
N LEU A 230 3.52 8.66 0.79
CA LEU A 230 3.22 7.22 0.79
C LEU A 230 4.36 6.39 0.15
N ALA A 231 5.02 6.92 -0.88
CA ALA A 231 6.19 6.28 -1.47
C ALA A 231 7.35 6.17 -0.45
N LEU A 232 7.60 7.21 0.35
CA LEU A 232 8.59 7.14 1.44
C LEU A 232 8.23 6.06 2.48
N LEU A 233 6.95 5.94 2.85
CA LEU A 233 6.49 4.88 3.77
C LEU A 233 6.67 3.47 3.17
N ALA A 234 6.44 3.31 1.86
CA ALA A 234 6.62 2.05 1.16
C ALA A 234 8.10 1.67 1.03
N VAL A 235 8.98 2.62 0.67
CA VAL A 235 10.42 2.39 0.55
C VAL A 235 11.03 2.02 1.91
N THR A 236 10.65 2.71 2.98
CA THR A 236 11.10 2.37 4.35
C THR A 236 10.49 1.08 4.90
N SER A 237 9.57 0.45 4.17
CA SER A 237 9.05 -0.88 4.51
C SER A 237 9.89 -2.02 3.91
N ILE A 238 10.86 -1.72 3.05
CA ILE A 238 11.83 -2.70 2.53
C ILE A 238 12.79 -3.08 3.67
N PRO A 239 13.04 -4.39 3.94
CA PRO A 239 13.88 -4.81 5.06
C PRO A 239 15.26 -4.14 5.10
N SER A 240 15.97 -4.10 3.96
CA SER A 240 17.29 -3.48 3.88
C SER A 240 17.33 -2.00 4.28
N VAL A 241 16.25 -1.25 4.02
CA VAL A 241 16.12 0.17 4.42
C VAL A 241 15.61 0.29 5.86
N SER A 242 14.68 -0.57 6.26
CA SER A 242 14.13 -0.57 7.61
C SER A 242 15.20 -0.89 8.65
N ASP A 243 16.09 -1.84 8.33
CA ASP A 243 17.12 -2.33 9.24
C ASP A 243 18.32 -1.37 9.34
N SER A 244 18.45 -0.41 8.41
CA SER A 244 19.48 0.64 8.45
C SER A 244 19.06 1.88 9.26
N LEU A 245 17.79 1.98 9.66
CA LEU A 245 17.25 3.15 10.38
C LEU A 245 17.21 2.90 11.88
N THR A 246 17.48 3.93 12.67
CA THR A 246 17.20 3.86 14.11
C THR A 246 15.69 3.77 14.36
N TRP A 247 15.30 3.18 15.50
CA TRP A 247 13.89 3.09 15.87
C TRP A 247 13.18 4.44 15.90
N ARG A 248 13.90 5.52 16.27
CA ARG A 248 13.35 6.88 16.31
C ARG A 248 13.02 7.39 14.91
N GLU A 249 13.90 7.16 13.94
CA GLU A 249 13.71 7.55 12.54
C GLU A 249 12.58 6.74 11.90
N PHE A 250 12.62 5.41 12.05
CA PHE A 250 11.58 4.53 11.54
C PHE A 250 10.20 4.89 12.12
N HIS A 251 10.11 5.09 13.43
CA HIS A 251 8.87 5.50 14.09
C HIS A 251 8.41 6.88 13.61
N TYR A 252 9.30 7.85 13.40
CA TYR A 252 8.92 9.16 12.88
C TYR A 252 8.30 9.06 11.49
N ILE A 253 8.93 8.29 10.59
CA ILE A 253 8.42 8.08 9.23
C ILE A 253 7.07 7.36 9.28
N GLN A 254 7.00 6.18 9.89
CA GLN A 254 5.81 5.33 9.86
C GLN A 254 4.63 5.88 10.68
N SER A 255 4.90 6.66 11.74
CA SER A 255 3.86 7.26 12.58
C SER A 255 3.52 8.70 12.20
N THR A 256 4.51 9.60 12.09
CA THR A 256 4.26 11.04 11.89
C THR A 256 3.97 11.34 10.42
N LEU A 257 4.86 10.96 9.51
CA LEU A 257 4.59 11.14 8.08
C LEU A 257 3.41 10.30 7.63
N GLY A 258 3.23 9.13 8.26
CA GLY A 258 2.05 8.29 8.12
C GLY A 258 0.70 8.96 8.40
N ILE A 259 0.56 9.66 9.54
CA ILE A 259 -0.68 10.37 9.84
C ILE A 259 -0.84 11.63 8.96
N VAL A 260 0.27 12.26 8.58
CA VAL A 260 0.26 13.40 7.64
C VAL A 260 -0.24 12.97 6.27
N SER A 261 0.16 11.80 5.75
CA SER A 261 -0.36 11.30 4.48
C SER A 261 -1.86 11.00 4.55
N LEU A 262 -2.36 10.44 5.66
CA LEU A 262 -3.80 10.26 5.86
C LEU A 262 -4.55 11.60 5.90
N LEU A 263 -4.00 12.62 6.56
CA LEU A 263 -4.56 13.97 6.61
C LEU A 263 -4.62 14.59 5.21
N LEU A 264 -3.49 14.64 4.49
CA LEU A 264 -3.41 15.23 3.16
C LEU A 264 -4.28 14.49 2.15
N GLY A 265 -4.32 13.16 2.20
CA GLY A 265 -5.21 12.34 1.36
C GLY A 265 -6.70 12.60 1.64
N THR A 266 -7.05 12.83 2.91
CA THR A 266 -8.42 13.21 3.29
C THR A 266 -8.75 14.60 2.76
N ILE A 267 -7.86 15.59 2.94
CA ILE A 267 -8.07 16.96 2.42
C ILE A 267 -8.16 16.96 0.89
N HIS A 268 -7.32 16.18 0.21
CA HIS A 268 -7.41 15.97 -1.24
C HIS A 268 -8.84 15.57 -1.67
N ALA A 269 -9.45 14.60 -0.99
CA ALA A 269 -10.81 14.16 -1.29
C ALA A 269 -11.89 15.21 -0.90
N LEU A 270 -11.70 15.93 0.21
CA LEU A 270 -12.61 16.99 0.65
C LEU A 270 -12.62 18.17 -0.34
N ILE A 271 -11.45 18.64 -0.76
CA ILE A 271 -11.32 19.74 -1.75
C ILE A 271 -11.83 19.29 -3.12
N PHE A 272 -11.58 18.04 -3.53
CA PHE A 272 -12.21 17.47 -4.74
C PHE A 272 -13.74 17.60 -4.72
N ALA A 273 -14.34 17.47 -3.53
CA ALA A 273 -15.78 17.55 -3.33
C ALA A 273 -16.32 18.98 -3.12
N TRP A 274 -15.47 20.01 -2.97
CA TRP A 274 -15.81 21.46 -2.92
C TRP A 274 -17.26 21.81 -2.55
N ASN A 275 -18.15 22.01 -3.53
CA ASN A 275 -19.58 22.32 -3.35
C ASN A 275 -20.52 21.11 -3.58
N LYS A 276 -19.99 19.93 -3.90
CA LYS A 276 -20.76 18.68 -4.10
C LYS A 276 -21.41 18.18 -2.81
N TRP A 277 -21.03 18.70 -1.64
CA TRP A 277 -21.64 18.34 -0.35
C TRP A 277 -23.08 18.81 -0.20
N VAL A 278 -23.40 19.96 -0.80
CA VAL A 278 -24.74 20.59 -0.71
C VAL A 278 -25.60 20.32 -1.93
N ASP A 279 -25.02 19.73 -2.99
CA ASP A 279 -25.74 19.41 -4.22
C ASP A 279 -26.60 18.15 -4.05
N VAL A 280 -27.92 18.35 -3.97
CA VAL A 280 -28.91 17.28 -3.83
C VAL A 280 -28.85 16.29 -5.01
N LYS A 281 -28.39 16.72 -6.19
CA LYS A 281 -28.25 15.84 -7.37
C LYS A 281 -27.21 14.73 -7.16
N GLN A 282 -26.34 14.85 -6.16
CA GLN A 282 -25.38 13.81 -5.82
C GLN A 282 -26.04 12.60 -5.13
N PHE A 283 -27.22 12.76 -4.55
CA PHE A 283 -27.95 11.70 -3.83
C PHE A 283 -28.86 10.94 -4.78
N ILE A 284 -28.35 9.85 -5.32
CA ILE A 284 -29.07 8.98 -6.25
C ILE A 284 -29.80 7.92 -5.43
N TRP A 285 -31.13 7.82 -5.54
CA TRP A 285 -31.96 6.88 -4.75
C TRP A 285 -31.60 6.88 -3.26
N TYR A 286 -31.45 8.08 -2.66
CA TYR A 286 -31.05 8.28 -1.26
C TYR A 286 -29.63 7.82 -0.89
N THR A 287 -28.85 7.31 -1.85
CA THR A 287 -27.47 6.86 -1.62
C THR A 287 -26.48 8.04 -1.75
N PRO A 288 -25.57 8.25 -0.78
CA PRO A 288 -24.63 9.37 -0.83
C PRO A 288 -23.57 9.22 -1.93
N PRO A 289 -22.92 10.30 -2.38
CA PRO A 289 -21.79 10.18 -3.28
C PRO A 289 -20.63 9.39 -2.68
N THR A 290 -19.96 8.60 -3.52
CA THR A 290 -18.89 7.67 -3.12
C THR A 290 -17.78 8.34 -2.29
N PHE A 291 -17.47 9.62 -2.54
CA PHE A 291 -16.46 10.35 -1.77
C PHE A 291 -16.84 10.53 -0.29
N MET A 292 -18.13 10.66 0.05
CA MET A 292 -18.58 10.81 1.44
C MET A 292 -18.29 9.54 2.24
N ILE A 293 -18.53 8.38 1.63
CA ILE A 293 -18.20 7.07 2.22
C ILE A 293 -16.68 6.94 2.39
N ALA A 294 -15.91 7.40 1.39
CA ALA A 294 -14.44 7.32 1.40
C ALA A 294 -13.80 8.09 2.55
N VAL A 295 -14.26 9.31 2.83
CA VAL A 295 -13.63 10.17 3.85
C VAL A 295 -14.13 9.90 5.27
N PHE A 296 -15.24 9.19 5.44
CA PHE A 296 -15.84 8.94 6.76
C PHE A 296 -14.86 8.30 7.75
N LEU A 297 -14.29 7.13 7.40
CA LEU A 297 -13.36 6.42 8.27
C LEU A 297 -12.06 7.21 8.55
N PRO A 298 -11.38 7.78 7.54
CA PRO A 298 -10.24 8.67 7.75
C PRO A 298 -10.52 9.84 8.70
N ILE A 299 -11.66 10.52 8.55
CA ILE A 299 -12.06 11.64 9.42
C ILE A 299 -12.20 11.16 10.87
N VAL A 300 -12.87 10.03 11.11
CA VAL A 300 -13.00 9.45 12.46
C VAL A 300 -11.62 9.17 13.06
N VAL A 301 -10.72 8.55 12.30
CA VAL A 301 -9.35 8.25 12.77
C VAL A 301 -8.59 9.54 13.11
N LEU A 302 -8.67 10.57 12.27
CA LEU A 302 -8.01 11.85 12.47
C LEU A 302 -8.57 12.58 13.71
N ILE A 303 -9.89 12.65 13.87
CA ILE A 303 -10.53 13.26 15.05
C ILE A 303 -10.10 12.54 16.33
N CYS A 304 -10.18 11.21 16.35
CA CYS A 304 -9.74 10.44 17.52
C CYS A 304 -8.25 10.65 17.81
N LYS A 305 -7.41 10.78 16.77
CA LYS A 305 -5.98 11.07 16.93
C LYS A 305 -5.76 12.45 17.54
N VAL A 306 -6.47 13.48 17.07
CA VAL A 306 -6.42 14.85 17.62
C VAL A 306 -6.83 14.85 19.08
N ILE A 307 -7.91 14.16 19.44
CA ILE A 307 -8.36 14.02 20.83
C ILE A 307 -7.26 13.38 21.69
N LEU A 308 -6.64 12.29 21.23
CA LEU A 308 -5.55 11.62 21.97
C LEU A 308 -4.26 12.47 22.07
N LEU A 309 -4.09 13.47 21.20
CA LEU A 309 -2.97 14.41 21.25
C LEU A 309 -3.17 15.56 22.24
N LEU A 310 -4.40 15.77 22.74
CA LEU A 310 -4.69 16.78 23.76
C LEU A 310 -3.77 16.58 24.98
N PRO A 311 -3.21 17.67 25.57
CA PRO A 311 -2.17 17.59 26.60
C PRO A 311 -2.53 16.66 27.77
N CYS A 312 -3.78 16.67 28.23
CA CYS A 312 -4.24 15.85 29.35
C CYS A 312 -4.16 14.35 29.06
N LEU A 313 -4.67 13.93 27.90
CA LEU A 313 -4.66 12.53 27.48
C LEU A 313 -3.25 12.09 27.09
N ARG A 314 -2.51 12.92 26.34
CA ARG A 314 -1.15 12.61 25.91
C ARG A 314 -0.20 12.41 27.10
N LYS A 315 -0.26 13.28 28.12
CA LYS A 315 0.53 13.13 29.35
C LYS A 315 0.19 11.82 30.07
N LYS A 316 -1.10 11.47 30.18
CA LYS A 316 -1.54 10.22 30.82
C LYS A 316 -1.08 8.98 30.03
N ILE A 317 -1.25 8.96 28.71
CA ILE A 317 -0.77 7.88 27.84
C ILE A 317 0.75 7.71 27.98
N LEU A 318 1.50 8.81 27.98
CA LEU A 318 2.96 8.75 28.10
C LEU A 318 3.39 8.20 29.45
N LYS A 319 2.72 8.58 30.54
CA LYS A 319 2.94 7.98 31.88
C LYS A 319 2.70 6.48 31.85
N ILE A 320 1.56 6.03 31.32
CA ILE A 320 1.22 4.60 31.21
C ILE A 320 2.29 3.85 30.40
N ARG A 321 2.72 4.39 29.26
CA ARG A 321 3.77 3.78 28.42
C ARG A 321 5.13 3.71 29.12
N ARG A 322 5.44 4.68 30.00
CA ARG A 322 6.62 4.68 30.88
C ARG A 322 6.51 3.69 32.06
N GLY A 323 5.37 3.03 32.24
CA GLY A 323 5.16 2.02 33.30
C GLY A 323 4.33 2.48 34.48
N TRP A 324 3.68 3.64 34.41
CA TRP A 324 2.75 4.06 35.45
C TRP A 324 1.45 3.26 35.42
N GLU A 325 0.95 2.89 36.59
CA GLU A 325 -0.32 2.17 36.77
C GLU A 325 -1.33 2.99 37.58
N ASP A 326 -2.57 3.02 37.10
CA ASP A 326 -3.70 3.65 37.81
C ASP A 326 -4.32 2.62 38.77
N VAL A 327 -3.83 2.58 40.02
CA VAL A 327 -4.22 1.59 41.05
C VAL A 327 -5.74 1.47 41.21
N THR A 328 -6.47 2.59 41.10
CA THR A 328 -7.95 2.59 41.20
C THR A 328 -8.63 1.82 40.07
N LYS A 329 -8.05 1.84 38.86
CA LYS A 329 -8.59 1.15 37.69
C LYS A 329 -8.12 -0.30 37.61
N VAL A 330 -6.89 -0.58 38.04
CA VAL A 330 -6.34 -1.94 38.12
C VAL A 330 -7.18 -2.75 39.11
N ASN A 331 -7.35 -2.26 40.34
CA ASN A 331 -8.13 -2.97 41.37
C ASN A 331 -9.59 -3.20 40.96
N LYS A 332 -10.23 -2.20 40.31
CA LYS A 332 -11.61 -2.36 39.80
C LYS A 332 -11.72 -3.40 38.68
N THR A 333 -10.67 -3.55 37.88
CA THR A 333 -10.61 -4.54 36.80
C THR A 333 -10.37 -5.94 37.34
N GLU A 334 -9.53 -6.09 38.36
CA GLU A 334 -9.29 -7.37 39.05
C GLU A 334 -10.55 -7.89 39.74
N MET A 335 -11.25 -7.02 40.48
CA MET A 335 -12.55 -7.36 41.10
C MET A 335 -13.61 -7.76 40.08
N SER A 336 -13.62 -7.14 38.90
CA SER A 336 -14.54 -7.49 37.80
C SER A 336 -14.19 -8.79 37.07
N SER A 337 -12.99 -9.33 37.25
CA SER A 337 -12.57 -10.61 36.65
C SER A 337 -12.69 -11.81 37.60
N GLN A 338 -12.99 -11.55 38.89
CA GLN A 338 -13.21 -12.56 39.93
C GLN A 338 -14.71 -12.84 40.17
N LEU A 339 -15.60 -12.08 39.53
CA LEU A 339 -17.04 -12.32 39.40
C LEU A 339 -17.31 -12.87 38.00
#